data_AF-A0A7J2RHW4-F1
#
_entry.id   AF-A0A7J2RHW4-F1
#
_cell.length_a   1.000
_cell.length_b   1.000
_cell.length_c   1.000
_cell.angle_alpha   90.00
_cell.angle_beta   90.00
_cell.angle_gamma   90.00
#
_symmetry.space_group_name_H-M   'P 1'
#
loop_
_entity.id
_entity.type
_entity.pdbx_description
1 polymer ?
#
loop_
_entity_poly.entity_id
_entity_poly.type
_entity_poly.pdbx_seq_one_letter_code
_entity_poly.pdbx_strand_id
1 'polypeptide(L)'
;MNKKGQAGMVIIIAIMIFIIGMSAVNLLKPDVTSLRSVTGLNCVNSSAISDGTKMTCLMIDVTIPWVIITIFAVAGGLIFTKFIKRKTK
;
A
#
# COMPACT_ATOMS: atom_id res chain seq x y z
N MET A 1 12.13 13.31 -28.94
CA MET A 1 11.44 12.08 -28.47
C MET A 1 9.99 12.08 -28.94
N ASN A 2 9.57 11.02 -29.62
CA ASN A 2 8.21 10.94 -30.17
C ASN A 2 7.19 10.74 -29.02
N LYS A 3 6.10 11.54 -28.98
CA LYS A 3 5.10 11.58 -27.88
C LYS A 3 4.44 10.22 -27.58
N LYS A 4 4.50 9.28 -28.54
CA LYS A 4 4.00 7.90 -28.40
C LYS A 4 4.95 7.01 -27.57
N GLY A 5 6.27 7.13 -27.75
CA GLY A 5 7.26 6.37 -26.97
C GLY A 5 7.32 6.78 -25.50
N GLN A 6 7.11 8.08 -25.21
CA GLN A 6 7.09 8.58 -23.83
C GLN A 6 5.87 8.09 -23.01
N ALA A 7 4.78 7.66 -23.66
CA ALA A 7 3.62 7.11 -22.98
C ALA A 7 3.84 5.65 -22.58
N GLY A 8 4.41 4.83 -23.48
CA GLY A 8 4.75 3.43 -23.18
C GLY A 8 5.75 3.30 -22.04
N MET A 9 6.75 4.17 -21.99
CA MET A 9 7.76 4.16 -20.93
C MET A 9 7.16 4.41 -19.53
N VAL A 10 6.12 5.24 -19.42
CA VAL A 10 5.49 5.56 -18.13
C VAL A 10 4.63 4.40 -17.62
N ILE A 11 3.97 3.68 -18.54
CA ILE A 11 3.19 2.49 -18.20
C ILE A 11 4.12 1.40 -17.63
N ILE A 12 5.28 1.18 -18.26
CA ILE A 12 6.28 0.22 -17.79
C ILE A 12 6.78 0.60 -16.38
N ILE A 13 7.11 1.87 -16.17
CA ILE A 13 7.55 2.37 -14.85
C ILE A 13 6.45 2.17 -13.80
N ALA A 14 5.18 2.46 -14.13
CA ALA A 14 4.07 2.28 -13.21
C ALA A 14 3.86 0.81 -12.81
N ILE A 15 4.01 -0.12 -13.76
CA ILE A 15 3.95 -1.58 -13.49
C ILE A 15 5.09 -1.99 -12.56
N MET A 16 6.32 -1.51 -12.81
CA MET A 16 7.48 -1.81 -11.95
C MET A 16 7.27 -1.30 -10.53
N ILE A 17 6.77 -0.07 -10.36
CA ILE A 17 6.45 0.51 -9.05
C ILE A 17 5.36 -0.31 -8.35
N PHE A 18 4.34 -0.77 -9.09
CA PHE A 18 3.29 -1.60 -8.53
C PHE A 18 3.83 -2.94 -8.01
N ILE A 19 4.67 -3.63 -8.80
CA ILE A 19 5.27 -4.91 -8.41
C ILE A 19 6.15 -4.75 -7.17
N ILE A 20 7.03 -3.75 -7.17
CA ILE A 20 7.92 -3.46 -6.02
C ILE A 20 7.12 -3.03 -4.79
N GLY A 21 6.08 -2.21 -4.98
CA GLY A 21 5.20 -1.80 -3.89
C GLY A 21 4.49 -2.99 -3.27
N MET A 22 3.92 -3.88 -4.09
CA MET A 22 3.20 -5.06 -3.60
C MET A 22 4.15 -6.08 -2.96
N SER A 23 5.40 -6.19 -3.41
CA SER A 23 6.38 -7.07 -2.74
C SER A 23 6.77 -6.54 -1.35
N ALA A 24 6.83 -5.22 -1.16
CA ALA A 24 7.05 -4.62 0.16
C ALA A 24 5.93 -4.95 1.17
N VAL A 25 4.68 -5.12 0.70
CA VAL A 25 3.57 -5.56 1.57
C VAL A 25 3.84 -6.94 2.17
N ASN A 26 4.46 -7.86 1.42
CA ASN A 26 4.80 -9.18 1.94
C ASN A 26 5.88 -9.15 3.02
N LEU A 27 6.75 -8.13 3.02
CA LEU A 27 7.73 -7.93 4.09
C LEU A 27 7.09 -7.40 5.37
N LEU A 28 6.01 -6.61 5.27
CA LEU A 28 5.32 -6.02 6.41
C LEU A 28 4.35 -7.00 7.12
N LYS A 29 3.79 -7.97 6.38
CA LYS A 29 2.88 -8.99 6.93
C LYS A 29 3.42 -9.75 8.15
N PRO A 30 4.66 -10.28 8.17
CA PRO A 30 5.17 -11.00 9.34
C PRO A 30 5.27 -10.10 10.56
N ASP A 31 5.71 -8.85 10.41
CA ASP A 31 5.81 -7.90 11.52
C ASP A 31 4.43 -7.55 12.10
N VAL A 32 3.46 -7.28 11.23
CA VAL A 32 2.06 -7.05 11.64
C VAL A 32 1.49 -8.27 12.37
N THR A 33 1.79 -9.48 11.88
CA THR A 33 1.33 -10.72 12.50
C THR A 33 1.99 -10.95 13.85
N SER A 34 3.29 -10.67 13.97
CA SER A 34 4.04 -10.74 15.22
C SER A 34 3.52 -9.74 16.26
N LEU A 35 3.27 -8.50 15.86
CA LEU A 35 2.70 -7.46 16.72
C LEU A 35 1.28 -7.81 17.21
N ARG A 36 0.48 -8.51 16.40
CA ARG A 36 -0.86 -8.99 16.79
C ARG A 36 -0.85 -10.21 17.69
N SER A 37 0.25 -10.95 17.73
CA SER A 37 0.36 -12.22 18.45
C SER A 37 0.27 -12.04 19.97
N VAL A 38 0.14 -13.17 20.68
CA VAL A 38 0.04 -13.22 22.15
C VAL A 38 1.27 -12.63 22.84
N THR A 39 2.45 -12.69 22.20
CA THR A 39 3.70 -12.11 22.70
C THR A 39 3.85 -10.62 22.37
N GLY A 40 2.96 -10.06 21.55
CA GLY A 40 2.89 -8.65 21.20
C GLY A 40 1.74 -7.95 21.93
N LEU A 41 0.87 -7.29 21.16
CA LEU A 41 -0.31 -6.60 21.70
C LEU A 41 -1.47 -7.55 22.06
N ASN A 42 -1.33 -8.86 21.80
CA ASN A 42 -2.35 -9.88 22.04
C ASN A 42 -3.73 -9.49 21.47
N CYS A 43 -3.73 -9.00 20.22
CA CYS A 43 -4.93 -8.58 19.51
C CYS A 43 -5.90 -9.75 19.23
N VAL A 44 -5.47 -10.99 19.49
CA VAL A 44 -6.28 -12.21 19.42
C VAL A 44 -7.31 -12.29 20.55
N ASN A 45 -6.98 -11.74 21.73
CA ASN A 45 -7.86 -11.73 22.91
C ASN A 45 -8.30 -10.31 23.25
N SER A 46 -9.14 -9.73 22.40
CA SER A 46 -9.64 -8.35 22.54
C SER A 46 -10.39 -8.09 23.85
N SER A 47 -10.95 -9.11 24.49
CA SER A 47 -11.67 -9.00 25.76
C SER A 47 -10.76 -8.84 26.98
N ALA A 48 -9.48 -9.22 26.88
CA ALA A 48 -8.52 -9.21 27.99
C ALA A 48 -7.59 -7.99 27.99
N ILE A 49 -7.76 -7.07 27.04
CA ILE A 49 -6.87 -5.91 26.83
C ILE A 49 -7.61 -4.59 27.11
N SER A 50 -6.85 -3.59 27.58
CA SER A 50 -7.35 -2.23 27.81
C SER A 50 -7.83 -1.56 26.52
N ASP A 51 -8.77 -0.61 26.61
CA ASP A 51 -9.35 0.07 25.45
C ASP A 51 -8.31 0.80 24.60
N GLY A 52 -7.24 1.33 25.21
CA GLY A 52 -6.12 1.90 24.47
C GLY A 52 -5.39 0.88 23.59
N THR A 53 -5.23 -0.36 24.07
CA THR A 53 -4.60 -1.44 23.31
C THR A 53 -5.50 -1.91 22.17
N LYS A 54 -6.82 -1.94 22.38
CA LYS A 54 -7.79 -2.26 21.32
C LYS A 54 -7.70 -1.27 20.16
N MET A 55 -7.58 0.03 20.45
CA MET A 55 -7.39 1.06 19.42
C MET A 55 -6.11 0.82 18.62
N THR A 56 -5.00 0.49 19.29
CA THR A 56 -3.73 0.21 18.61
C THR A 56 -3.80 -1.04 17.74
N CYS A 57 -4.48 -2.10 18.18
CA CYS A 57 -4.74 -3.29 17.35
C CYS A 57 -5.49 -2.95 16.06
N LEU A 58 -6.46 -2.03 16.13
CA LEU A 58 -7.20 -1.56 14.96
C LEU A 58 -6.30 -0.77 14.00
N MET A 59 -5.44 0.10 14.52
CA MET A 59 -4.49 0.88 13.70
C MET A 59 -3.49 -0.04 12.98
N ILE A 60 -3.03 -1.10 13.66
CA ILE A 60 -2.16 -2.12 13.07
C ILE A 60 -2.89 -2.87 11.93
N ASP A 61 -4.16 -3.23 12.11
CA ASP A 61 -4.96 -3.86 11.06
C ASP A 61 -5.17 -2.95 9.84
N VAL A 62 -5.36 -1.65 10.07
CA VAL A 62 -5.55 -0.66 8.99
C VAL A 62 -4.26 -0.41 8.21
N THR A 63 -3.09 -0.69 8.79
CA THR A 63 -1.80 -0.39 8.17
C THR A 63 -1.61 -1.11 6.83
N ILE A 64 -1.91 -2.41 6.73
CA ILE A 64 -1.76 -3.17 5.47
C ILE A 64 -2.68 -2.62 4.36
N PRO A 65 -4.01 -2.47 4.57
CA PRO A 65 -4.90 -1.84 3.60
C PRO A 65 -4.42 -0.44 3.18
N TRP A 66 -3.94 0.37 4.12
CA TRP A 66 -3.49 1.72 3.85
C TRP A 66 -2.28 1.75 2.90
N VAL A 67 -1.29 0.88 3.14
CA VAL A 67 -0.13 0.72 2.25
C VAL A 67 -0.57 0.29 0.85
N ILE A 68 -1.49 -0.67 0.74
CA ILE A 68 -2.01 -1.11 -0.56
C ILE A 68 -2.67 0.05 -1.32
N ILE A 69 -3.54 0.83 -0.65
CA ILE A 69 -4.19 2.00 -1.26
C ILE A 69 -3.15 3.01 -1.76
N THR A 70 -2.10 3.28 -0.97
CA THR A 70 -1.05 4.21 -1.41
C THR A 70 -0.30 3.73 -2.65
N ILE A 71 -0.03 2.42 -2.78
CA ILE A 71 0.61 1.85 -3.97
C ILE A 71 -0.28 2.04 -5.20
N PHE A 72 -1.59 1.75 -5.08
CA PHE A 72 -2.54 1.98 -6.16
C PHE A 72 -2.67 3.46 -6.52
N ALA A 73 -2.68 4.36 -5.53
CA ALA A 73 -2.75 5.80 -5.75
C ALA A 73 -1.52 6.32 -6.51
N VAL A 74 -0.31 5.85 -6.15
CA VAL A 74 0.94 6.26 -6.82
C VAL A 74 1.00 5.69 -8.24
N ALA A 75 0.81 4.36 -8.41
CA ALA A 75 0.89 3.73 -9.72
C ALA A 75 -0.23 4.22 -10.65
N GLY A 76 -1.46 4.28 -10.15
CA GLY A 76 -2.62 4.81 -10.85
C GLY A 76 -2.46 6.30 -11.19
N GLY A 77 -1.97 7.11 -10.26
CA GLY A 77 -1.73 8.54 -10.47
C GLY A 77 -0.69 8.83 -11.56
N LEU A 78 0.39 8.04 -11.64
CA LEU A 78 1.39 8.14 -12.71
C LEU A 78 0.79 7.84 -14.10
N ILE A 79 -0.13 6.88 -14.16
CA ILE A 79 -0.86 6.56 -15.38
C ILE A 79 -1.84 7.69 -15.71
N PHE A 80 -2.66 8.12 -14.74
CA PHE A 80 -3.71 9.12 -14.91
C PHE A 80 -3.19 10.48 -15.36
N THR A 81 -2.08 10.94 -14.78
CA THR A 81 -1.44 12.22 -15.15
C THR A 81 -0.96 12.24 -16.60
N LYS A 82 -0.57 11.09 -17.17
CA LYS A 82 -0.23 11.00 -18.60
C LYS A 82 -1.46 11.00 -19.50
N PHE A 83 -2.53 10.34 -19.11
CA PHE A 83 -3.78 10.34 -19.89
C PHE A 83 -4.47 11.72 -19.88
N ILE A 84 -4.49 12.40 -18.73
CA ILE A 84 -5.00 13.78 -18.63
C ILE A 84 -4.16 14.74 -19.48
N LYS A 85 -2.82 14.73 -19.38
CA LYS A 85 -1.96 15.59 -20.22
C LYS A 85 -2.06 15.32 -21.72
N ARG A 86 -2.56 14.14 -22.14
CA ARG A 86 -2.84 13.83 -23.54
C ARG A 86 -4.16 14.40 -24.04
N LYS A 87 -5.15 14.64 -23.17
CA LYS A 87 -6.45 15.24 -23.53
C LYS A 87 -6.42 16.77 -23.59
N THR A 88 -5.47 17.41 -22.90
CA THR A 88 -5.36 18.89 -22.83
C THR A 88 -4.37 19.48 -23.86
N LYS A 89 -3.80 18.67 -24.75
CA LYS A 89 -2.91 19.07 -25.84
C LYS A 89 -3.48 18.63 -27.17
#